data_AF-A0A1J3K5W8-F1
#
_entry.id   AF-A0A1J3K5W8-F1
#
_cell.length_a   1.000
_cell.length_b   1.000
_cell.length_c   1.000
_cell.angle_alpha   90.00
_cell.angle_beta   90.00
_cell.angle_gamma   90.00
#
_symmetry.space_group_name_H-M   'P 1'
#
loop_
_entity.id
_entity.type
_entity.pdbx_description
1 polymer ?
#
loop_
_entity_poly.entity_id
_entity_poly.type
_entity_poly.pdbx_seq_one_letter_code
_entity_poly.pdbx_strand_id
1 'polypeptide(L)'
;LDLGYGEFPESEYDAVVSFVDRFLGFESDSKLQEFSLKSESVELKEDGVWGELDDAHIPRWINTVLLKRKLEHLKVVERRYPYHKNLEIPSIVYTCGTLVTLELRDVILPDPSSVSLP
;
A
#
# COMPACT_ATOMS: atom_id res chain seq x y z
N LEU A 1 0.75 -3.87 11.50
CA LEU A 1 0.66 -2.40 11.32
C LEU A 1 -0.66 -2.13 10.64
N ASP A 2 -1.57 -1.39 11.28
CA ASP A 2 -2.85 -0.98 10.69
C ASP A 2 -2.77 0.54 10.54
N LEU A 3 -2.89 1.02 9.30
CA LEU A 3 -2.89 2.44 8.94
C LEU A 3 -4.30 2.77 8.46
N GLY A 4 -5.05 3.48 9.29
CA GLY A 4 -6.46 3.75 9.13
C GLY A 4 -6.77 5.10 8.46
N TYR A 5 -7.99 5.19 7.96
CA TYR A 5 -8.53 6.40 7.35
C TYR A 5 -8.64 7.55 8.36
N GLY A 6 -8.17 8.74 8.01
CA GLY A 6 -8.34 9.94 8.84
C GLY A 6 -7.60 9.89 10.18
N GLU A 7 -6.68 8.94 10.36
CA GLU A 7 -5.78 8.92 11.53
C GLU A 7 -4.78 10.08 11.49
N PHE A 8 -4.54 10.66 10.31
CA PHE A 8 -3.55 11.71 10.10
C PHE A 8 -4.14 12.85 9.24
N PRO A 9 -3.98 14.12 9.65
CA PRO A 9 -4.27 15.26 8.79
C PRO A 9 -3.43 15.21 7.50
N GLU A 10 -3.96 15.72 6.38
CA GLU A 10 -3.19 15.84 5.12
C GLU A 10 -1.87 16.60 5.32
N SER A 11 -1.85 17.60 6.23
CA SER A 11 -0.64 18.35 6.58
C SER A 11 0.46 17.53 7.26
N GLU A 12 0.15 16.30 7.69
CA GLU A 12 1.09 15.38 8.34
C GLU A 12 1.50 14.22 7.44
N TYR A 13 1.13 14.24 6.14
CA TYR A 13 1.46 13.16 5.20
C TYR A 13 2.95 12.81 5.19
N ASP A 14 3.84 13.80 5.10
CA ASP A 14 5.29 13.58 5.12
C ASP A 14 5.77 12.93 6.44
N ALA A 15 5.13 13.26 7.56
CA ALA A 15 5.44 12.68 8.86
C ALA A 15 5.03 11.20 8.91
N VAL A 16 3.86 10.86 8.36
CA VAL A 16 3.40 9.48 8.20
C VAL A 16 4.34 8.70 7.31
N VAL A 17 4.71 9.26 6.15
CA VAL A 17 5.64 8.61 5.22
C VAL A 17 6.98 8.34 5.90
N SER A 18 7.52 9.33 6.59
CA SER A 18 8.77 9.19 7.34
C SER A 18 8.67 8.15 8.45
N PHE A 19 7.55 8.12 9.18
CA PHE A 19 7.30 7.13 10.22
C PHE A 19 7.27 5.71 9.65
N VAL A 20 6.48 5.47 8.60
CA VAL A 20 6.36 4.14 7.98
C VAL A 20 7.71 3.69 7.42
N ASP A 21 8.44 4.57 6.73
CA ASP A 21 9.77 4.25 6.22
C ASP A 21 10.75 3.84 7.32
N ARG A 22 10.78 4.60 8.42
CA ARG A 22 11.63 4.30 9.58
C ARG A 22 11.19 3.02 10.28
N PHE A 23 9.89 2.82 10.47
CA PHE A 23 9.34 1.61 11.08
C PHE A 23 9.68 0.37 10.25
N LEU A 24 9.48 0.43 8.94
CA LEU A 24 9.80 -0.67 8.03
C LEU A 24 11.31 -0.91 7.91
N GLY A 25 12.14 0.12 8.08
CA GLY A 25 13.60 0.00 8.17
C GLY A 25 14.12 -0.52 9.52
N PHE A 26 13.40 -0.27 10.61
CA PHE A 26 13.81 -0.65 11.96
C PHE A 26 13.59 -2.15 12.21
N GLU A 27 14.64 -2.86 12.65
CA GLU A 27 14.56 -4.31 12.92
C GLU A 27 14.03 -5.09 11.70
N SER A 28 14.55 -4.83 10.50
CA SER A 28 13.99 -5.31 9.22
C SER A 28 13.80 -6.81 9.09
N ASP A 29 14.50 -7.60 9.90
CA ASP A 29 14.44 -9.07 9.89
C ASP A 29 13.35 -9.62 10.84
N SER A 30 12.78 -8.76 11.69
CA SER A 30 11.66 -9.11 12.57
C SER A 30 10.38 -9.34 11.77
N LYS A 31 9.64 -10.40 12.14
CA LYS A 31 8.38 -10.78 11.48
C LYS A 31 7.31 -9.72 11.73
N LEU A 32 6.68 -9.24 10.66
CA LEU A 32 5.44 -8.47 10.71
C LEU A 32 4.32 -9.40 10.24
N GLN A 33 3.46 -9.85 11.15
CA GLN A 33 2.42 -10.83 10.82
C GLN A 33 1.32 -10.24 9.93
N GLU A 34 0.93 -9.00 10.20
CA GLU A 34 -0.18 -8.33 9.51
C GLU A 34 0.17 -6.88 9.14
N PHE A 35 -0.22 -6.50 7.92
CA PHE A 35 -0.12 -5.16 7.39
C PHE A 35 -1.46 -4.79 6.75
N SER A 36 -2.10 -3.76 7.28
CA SER A 36 -3.37 -3.20 6.83
C SER A 36 -3.17 -1.74 6.49
N LEU A 37 -3.57 -1.35 5.29
CA LEU A 37 -3.57 0.03 4.81
C LEU A 37 -4.98 0.37 4.31
N LYS A 38 -5.53 1.46 4.84
CA LYS A 38 -6.81 2.04 4.44
C LYS A 38 -6.60 3.53 4.19
N SER A 39 -6.71 3.95 2.94
CA SER A 39 -6.55 5.35 2.56
C SER A 39 -7.61 5.79 1.53
N GLU A 40 -8.01 7.06 1.61
CA GLU A 40 -8.59 7.78 0.47
C GLU A 40 -7.66 8.88 0.05
N SER A 41 -7.58 9.05 -1.25
CA SER A 41 -7.07 10.25 -1.86
C SER A 41 -8.12 10.82 -2.81
N VAL A 42 -8.32 12.13 -2.70
CA VAL A 42 -9.18 12.91 -3.59
C VAL A 42 -8.31 13.87 -4.35
N GLU A 43 -8.26 13.75 -5.67
CA GLU A 43 -7.64 14.79 -6.50
C GLU A 43 -8.52 16.04 -6.48
N LEU A 44 -8.07 17.06 -5.76
CA LEU A 44 -8.62 18.40 -5.86
C LEU A 44 -8.17 19.02 -7.19
N LYS A 45 -9.14 19.49 -7.97
CA LYS A 45 -8.89 20.29 -9.16
C LYS A 45 -8.59 21.71 -8.71
N GLU A 46 -7.33 22.10 -8.69
CA GLU A 46 -7.00 23.48 -9.03
C GLU A 46 -6.84 23.55 -10.56
N ASP A 47 -7.32 24.63 -11.18
CA ASP A 47 -7.04 25.03 -12.57
C ASP A 47 -7.34 24.04 -13.74
N GLY A 48 -7.99 22.90 -13.48
CA GLY A 48 -8.45 21.97 -14.52
C GLY A 48 -7.38 20.98 -15.01
N VAL A 49 -6.20 21.00 -14.38
CA VAL A 49 -5.17 19.97 -14.53
C VAL A 49 -5.35 18.96 -13.41
N TRP A 50 -5.38 17.67 -13.74
CA TRP A 50 -5.39 16.62 -12.73
C TRP A 50 -4.02 16.61 -12.02
N GLY A 51 -3.98 16.80 -10.70
CA GLY A 51 -2.75 16.62 -9.93
C GLY A 51 -2.23 15.19 -10.05
N GLU A 52 -0.93 14.97 -9.84
CA GLU A 52 -0.39 13.62 -9.63
C GLU A 52 -0.45 13.33 -8.13
N LEU A 53 -1.15 12.25 -7.74
CA LEU A 53 -1.01 11.68 -6.41
C LEU A 53 0.34 10.95 -6.37
N ASP A 54 1.37 11.58 -5.79
CA ASP A 54 2.68 10.97 -5.57
C ASP A 54 2.62 9.94 -4.43
N ASP A 55 2.05 8.78 -4.78
CA ASP A 55 1.83 7.68 -3.84
C ASP A 55 2.79 6.51 -4.12
N ALA A 56 3.94 6.78 -4.74
CA ALA A 56 4.97 5.76 -4.98
C ALA A 56 5.44 5.06 -3.68
N HIS A 57 5.16 5.68 -2.53
CA HIS A 57 5.39 5.14 -1.20
C HIS A 57 4.59 3.86 -0.92
N ILE A 58 3.31 3.78 -1.32
CA ILE A 58 2.46 2.63 -0.97
C ILE A 58 2.96 1.34 -1.65
N PRO A 59 3.19 1.29 -2.98
CA PRO A 59 3.76 0.11 -3.62
C PRO A 59 5.14 -0.26 -3.04
N ARG A 60 5.95 0.74 -2.67
CA ARG A 60 7.25 0.53 -2.03
C ARG A 60 7.11 -0.11 -0.64
N TRP A 61 6.16 0.32 0.18
CA TRP A 61 5.90 -0.26 1.49
C TRP A 61 5.43 -1.71 1.37
N ILE A 62 4.47 -1.97 0.47
CA ILE A 62 3.96 -3.32 0.17
C ILE A 62 5.12 -4.24 -0.22
N ASN A 63 5.97 -3.81 -1.16
CA ASN A 63 7.16 -4.57 -1.55
C ASN A 63 8.09 -4.84 -0.36
N THR A 64 8.32 -3.83 0.48
CA THR A 64 9.22 -3.96 1.63
C THR A 64 8.70 -4.97 2.65
N VAL A 65 7.41 -4.93 2.98
CA VAL A 65 6.84 -5.89 3.94
C VAL A 65 6.79 -7.31 3.39
N LEU A 66 6.46 -7.49 2.11
CA LEU A 66 6.40 -8.81 1.48
C LEU A 66 7.79 -9.43 1.31
N LEU A 67 8.83 -8.63 1.05
CA LEU A 67 10.20 -9.11 0.88
C LEU A 67 10.93 -9.38 2.19
N LYS A 68 10.76 -8.49 3.18
CA LYS A 68 11.65 -8.45 4.35
C LYS A 68 11.00 -8.97 5.63
N ARG A 69 9.67 -8.93 5.73
CA ARG A 69 8.97 -9.10 7.01
C ARG A 69 8.23 -10.41 7.18
N LYS A 70 8.35 -11.36 6.25
CA LYS A 70 7.62 -12.65 6.27
C LYS A 70 6.13 -12.45 6.55
N LEU A 71 5.52 -11.52 5.82
CA LEU A 71 4.14 -11.10 6.01
C LEU A 71 3.18 -12.25 5.71
N GLU A 72 2.19 -12.45 6.59
CA GLU A 72 1.15 -13.47 6.43
C GLU A 72 -0.18 -12.87 5.98
N HIS A 73 -0.52 -11.67 6.47
CA HIS A 73 -1.80 -11.04 6.16
C HIS A 73 -1.58 -9.64 5.58
N LEU A 74 -1.97 -9.46 4.32
CA LEU A 74 -1.95 -8.18 3.62
C LEU A 74 -3.40 -7.72 3.37
N LYS A 75 -3.73 -6.53 3.86
CA LYS A 75 -4.99 -5.86 3.59
C LYS A 75 -4.73 -4.48 3.01
N VAL A 76 -5.27 -4.20 1.83
CA VAL A 76 -5.14 -2.89 1.17
C VAL A 76 -6.51 -2.46 0.68
N VAL A 77 -6.97 -1.33 1.19
CA VAL A 77 -8.17 -0.63 0.74
C VAL A 77 -7.74 0.78 0.37
N GLU A 78 -7.62 1.04 -0.92
CA GLU A 78 -7.19 2.35 -1.42
C GLU A 78 -8.26 2.92 -2.33
N ARG A 79 -9.03 3.88 -1.84
CA ARG A 79 -10.07 4.50 -2.67
C ARG A 79 -9.55 5.82 -3.24
N ARG A 80 -9.52 5.90 -4.57
CA ARG A 80 -9.10 7.12 -5.26
C ARG A 80 -10.24 7.75 -6.03
N TYR A 81 -10.34 9.07 -5.96
CA TYR A 81 -11.23 9.84 -6.82
C TYR A 81 -10.43 10.81 -7.69
N PRO A 82 -10.54 10.73 -9.03
CA PRO A 82 -11.40 9.83 -9.81
C PRO A 82 -10.89 8.37 -9.89
N TYR A 83 -11.81 7.41 -9.91
CA TYR A 83 -11.54 5.95 -9.83
C TYR A 83 -10.65 5.35 -10.93
N HIS A 84 -10.34 6.09 -12.00
CA HIS A 84 -9.45 5.59 -13.05
C HIS A 84 -7.95 5.67 -12.69
N LYS A 85 -7.63 6.23 -11.51
CA LYS A 85 -6.26 6.36 -10.98
C LYS A 85 -5.97 5.41 -9.82
N ASN A 86 -6.73 4.32 -9.70
CA ASN A 86 -6.56 3.31 -8.64
C ASN A 86 -5.10 2.87 -8.49
N LEU A 87 -4.71 2.56 -7.27
CA LEU A 87 -3.36 2.15 -6.91
C LEU A 87 -3.01 0.80 -7.53
N GLU A 88 -1.88 0.71 -8.22
CA GLU A 88 -1.34 -0.55 -8.72
C GLU A 88 -0.57 -1.30 -7.61
N ILE A 89 -0.96 -2.55 -7.37
CA ILE A 89 -0.33 -3.42 -6.38
C ILE A 89 0.90 -4.11 -6.99
N PRO A 90 2.04 -4.14 -6.29
CA PRO A 90 3.23 -4.85 -6.79
C PRO A 90 2.97 -6.34 -7.06
N SER A 91 3.46 -6.84 -8.20
CA SER A 91 3.27 -8.24 -8.62
C SER A 91 3.86 -9.30 -7.69
N ILE A 92 4.72 -8.90 -6.74
CA ILE A 92 5.26 -9.82 -5.73
C ILE A 92 4.16 -10.47 -4.86
N VAL A 93 2.98 -9.87 -4.77
CA VAL A 93 1.83 -10.49 -4.09
C VAL A 93 1.49 -11.88 -4.64
N TYR A 94 1.82 -12.15 -5.91
CA TYR A 94 1.59 -13.44 -6.57
C TYR A 94 2.64 -14.51 -6.25
N THR A 95 3.78 -14.13 -5.66
CA THR A 95 4.93 -15.04 -5.44
C THR A 95 5.41 -15.06 -3.99
N CYS A 96 4.83 -14.24 -3.12
CA CYS A 96 5.16 -14.21 -1.70
C CYS A 96 4.68 -15.48 -0.97
N GLY A 97 5.57 -16.44 -0.79
CA GLY A 97 5.24 -17.74 -0.18
C GLY A 97 4.88 -17.72 1.30
N THR A 98 5.02 -16.59 2.00
CA THR A 98 4.58 -16.45 3.40
C THR A 98 3.14 -15.93 3.49
N LEU A 99 2.58 -15.42 2.40
CA LEU A 99 1.27 -14.79 2.41
C LEU A 99 0.17 -15.84 2.54
N VAL A 100 -0.65 -15.69 3.58
CA VAL A 100 -1.80 -16.54 3.90
C VAL A 100 -3.10 -15.85 3.51
N THR A 101 -3.17 -14.53 3.66
CA THR A 101 -4.38 -13.75 3.38
C THR A 101 -4.04 -12.51 2.57
N LEU A 102 -4.80 -12.32 1.49
CA LEU A 102 -4.74 -11.15 0.62
C LEU A 102 -6.14 -10.55 0.50
N GLU A 103 -6.37 -9.39 1.12
CA GLU A 103 -7.61 -8.63 0.99
C GLU A 103 -7.31 -7.32 0.25
N LEU A 104 -7.85 -7.19 -0.96
CA LEU A 104 -7.64 -6.04 -1.84
C LEU A 104 -8.99 -5.42 -2.22
N ARG A 105 -9.09 -4.09 -2.13
CA ARG A 105 -10.27 -3.33 -2.55
C ARG A 105 -9.86 -2.00 -3.18
N ASP A 106 -10.55 -1.64 -4.26
CA ASP A 106 -10.37 -0.37 -4.98
C ASP A 106 -8.94 -0.18 -5.58
N VAL A 107 -8.22 -1.28 -5.81
CA VAL A 107 -6.84 -1.31 -6.35
C VAL A 107 -6.78 -2.02 -7.70
N ILE A 108 -5.71 -1.79 -8.45
CA ILE A 108 -5.38 -2.49 -9.70
C ILE A 108 -4.37 -3.59 -9.39
N LEU A 109 -4.69 -4.79 -9.85
CA LEU A 109 -3.75 -5.90 -9.88
C LEU A 109 -3.13 -5.96 -11.28
N PRO A 110 -1.78 -5.92 -11.43
CA PRO A 110 -1.14 -6.04 -12.73
C PRO A 110 -1.40 -7.42 -13.32
N ASP A 111 -1.59 -7.48 -14.65
CA ASP A 111 -1.83 -8.73 -15.38
C ASP A 111 -0.67 -9.72 -15.18
N PRO A 112 -0.91 -10.87 -14.54
CA PRO A 112 0.14 -11.84 -14.29
C PRO A 112 0.29 -12.82 -15.47
N SER A 113 1.52 -13.14 -15.84
CA SER A 113 1.82 -14.22 -16.80
C SER A 113 1.61 -15.62 -16.20
N SER A 114 1.75 -15.76 -14.88
CA SER A 114 1.34 -16.92 -14.09
C SER A 114 1.04 -16.48 -12.65
N VAL A 115 0.10 -17.17 -11.98
CA VAL A 115 -0.29 -16.88 -10.60
C VAL A 115 -0.21 -18.12 -9.73
N SER A 116 0.33 -17.94 -8.52
CA SER A 116 0.19 -18.89 -7.41
C SER A 116 -0.43 -18.12 -6.25
N LEU A 117 -1.76 -18.01 -6.28
CA LEU A 117 -2.51 -17.38 -5.20
C LEU A 117 -2.70 -18.38 -4.04
N PRO A 118 -2.60 -17.94 -2.78
CA PRO A 118 -2.93 -18.77 -1.61
C PRO A 118 -4.41 -19.19 -1.58
#